data_AF-A0A8J5M694-F1
#
_entry.id   AF-A0A8J5M694-F1
#
_cell.length_a   1.000
_cell.length_b   1.000
_cell.length_c   1.000
_cell.angle_alpha   90.00
_cell.angle_beta   90.00
_cell.angle_gamma   90.00
#
_symmetry.space_group_name_H-M   'P 1'
#
loop_
_entity.id
_entity.type
_entity.pdbx_description
1 polymer ?
#
loop_
_entity_poly.entity_id
_entity_poly.type
_entity_poly.pdbx_seq_one_letter_code
_entity_poly.pdbx_strand_id
1 'polypeptide(L)'
;MRIFEAVTKMLQRTTLTMSGVRRLFDHVISTYPVIKSRLDPQARIVKYPELESVIVKLQRHKTLSTSERQACAPFEASVTCRDENTTEPSFVASAFTKRKAPKRSQYVDTAYIPPTPNECERLFLL
;
A
#
# COMPACT_ATOMS: atom_id res chain seq x y z
N MET A 1 -26.08 -7.33 10.95
CA MET A 1 -25.52 -6.05 11.47
C MET A 1 -24.08 -6.17 11.98
N ARG A 2 -23.71 -7.21 12.76
CA ARG A 2 -22.37 -7.35 13.39
C ARG A 2 -21.16 -7.36 12.42
N ILE A 3 -21.33 -7.86 11.19
CA ILE A 3 -20.21 -7.96 10.22
C ILE A 3 -19.76 -6.56 9.77
N PHE A 4 -20.69 -5.68 9.40
CA PHE A 4 -20.34 -4.32 8.99
C PHE A 4 -19.74 -3.51 10.13
N GLU A 5 -20.22 -3.69 11.35
CA GLU A 5 -19.63 -3.05 12.54
C GLU A 5 -18.19 -3.53 12.81
N ALA A 6 -17.92 -4.83 12.65
CA ALA A 6 -16.56 -5.36 12.77
C ALA A 6 -15.64 -4.83 11.66
N VAL A 7 -16.14 -4.76 10.43
CA VAL A 7 -15.43 -4.20 9.27
C VAL A 7 -15.08 -2.73 9.51
N THR A 8 -16.04 -1.89 9.92
CA THR A 8 -15.79 -0.46 10.15
C THR A 8 -14.82 -0.23 11.30
N LYS A 9 -14.92 -0.98 12.41
CA LYS A 9 -13.93 -0.94 13.50
C LYS A 9 -12.54 -1.35 13.03
N MET A 10 -12.43 -2.32 12.12
CA MET A 10 -11.14 -2.73 11.55
C MET A 10 -10.56 -1.62 10.66
N LEU A 11 -11.39 -0.97 9.84
CA LEU A 11 -10.97 0.15 8.97
C LEU A 11 -10.45 1.35 9.76
N GLN A 12 -10.94 1.56 10.98
CA GLN A 12 -10.49 2.63 11.87
C GLN A 12 -9.10 2.39 12.49
N ARG A 13 -8.49 1.21 12.31
CA ARG A 13 -7.16 0.92 12.86
C ARG A 13 -6.08 1.60 12.04
N THR A 14 -5.24 2.39 12.70
CA THR A 14 -4.07 3.07 12.11
C THR A 14 -3.00 2.12 11.59
N THR A 15 -3.02 0.86 12.04
CA THR A 15 -2.09 -0.19 11.60
C THR A 15 -2.58 -0.98 10.39
N LEU A 16 -3.81 -0.75 9.93
CA LEU A 16 -4.33 -1.43 8.75
C LEU A 16 -3.60 -0.88 7.51
N THR A 17 -3.20 -1.73 6.58
CA THR A 17 -2.56 -1.30 5.32
C THR A 17 -3.59 -1.25 4.19
N MET A 18 -3.31 -0.52 3.10
CA MET A 18 -4.15 -0.53 1.88
C MET A 18 -4.41 -1.95 1.36
N SER A 19 -3.39 -2.82 1.40
CA SER A 19 -3.53 -4.22 1.01
C SER A 19 -4.49 -5.01 1.92
N GLY A 20 -4.53 -4.65 3.22
CA GLY A 20 -5.44 -5.18 4.23
C GLY A 20 -6.88 -4.69 4.03
N VAL A 21 -7.07 -3.38 3.78
CA VAL A 21 -8.37 -2.80 3.38
C VAL A 21 -8.92 -3.53 2.16
N ARG A 22 -8.09 -3.75 1.14
CA ARG A 22 -8.50 -4.46 -0.08
C ARG A 22 -8.98 -5.88 0.22
N ARG A 23 -8.25 -6.64 1.07
CA ARG A 23 -8.68 -7.99 1.49
C ARG A 23 -10.02 -7.97 2.21
N LEU A 24 -10.23 -6.97 3.08
CA LEU A 24 -11.48 -6.81 3.82
C LEU A 24 -12.64 -6.51 2.88
N PHE A 25 -12.46 -5.60 1.93
CA PHE A 25 -13.46 -5.28 0.92
C PHE A 25 -13.77 -6.45 -0.01
N ASP A 26 -12.76 -7.21 -0.46
CA ASP A 26 -12.98 -8.40 -1.28
C ASP A 26 -13.84 -9.45 -0.53
N HIS A 27 -13.58 -9.64 0.77
CA HIS A 27 -14.37 -10.52 1.62
C HIS A 27 -15.81 -10.03 1.82
N VAL A 28 -16.00 -8.72 2.00
CA VAL A 28 -17.34 -8.11 2.10
C VAL A 28 -18.11 -8.25 0.80
N ILE A 29 -17.48 -8.05 -0.36
CA ILE A 29 -18.09 -8.23 -1.68
C ILE A 29 -18.50 -9.69 -1.90
N SER A 30 -17.65 -10.65 -1.52
CA SER A 30 -17.97 -12.07 -1.61
C SER A 30 -19.18 -12.45 -0.76
N THR A 31 -19.38 -11.78 0.38
CA THR A 31 -20.50 -12.05 1.29
C THR A 31 -21.77 -11.27 0.89
N TYR A 32 -21.61 -10.07 0.34
CA TYR A 32 -22.68 -9.16 -0.04
C TYR A 32 -22.42 -8.56 -1.43
N PRO A 33 -22.70 -9.31 -2.52
CA PRO A 33 -22.39 -8.88 -3.88
C PRO A 33 -23.03 -7.55 -4.29
N VAL A 34 -24.17 -7.18 -3.69
CA VAL A 34 -24.88 -5.91 -3.91
C VAL A 34 -23.99 -4.69 -3.65
N ILE A 35 -23.00 -4.80 -2.76
CA ILE A 35 -22.11 -3.70 -2.36
C ILE A 35 -20.94 -3.52 -3.33
N LYS A 36 -20.74 -4.45 -4.29
CA LYS A 36 -19.63 -4.43 -5.26
C LYS A 36 -19.50 -3.08 -5.97
N SER A 37 -20.59 -2.47 -6.39
CA SER A 37 -20.58 -1.18 -7.09
C SER A 37 -19.91 -0.03 -6.33
N ARG A 38 -19.74 -0.17 -5.01
CA ARG A 38 -19.09 0.83 -4.13
C ARG A 38 -17.69 0.42 -3.66
N LEU A 39 -17.45 -0.87 -3.44
CA LEU A 39 -16.19 -1.36 -2.86
C LEU A 39 -15.24 -1.99 -3.88
N ASP A 40 -15.66 -2.18 -5.12
CA ASP A 40 -14.79 -2.70 -6.18
C ASP A 40 -13.60 -1.75 -6.41
N PRO A 41 -12.38 -2.26 -6.66
CA PRO A 41 -11.22 -1.41 -6.95
C PRO A 41 -11.41 -0.51 -8.19
N GLN A 42 -12.33 -0.87 -9.09
CA GLN A 42 -12.70 -0.08 -10.27
C GLN A 42 -14.05 0.63 -10.10
N ALA A 43 -14.56 0.73 -8.87
CA ALA A 43 -15.78 1.48 -8.60
C ALA A 43 -15.60 2.96 -8.95
N ARG A 44 -16.66 3.60 -9.48
CA ARG A 44 -16.64 5.02 -9.91
C ARG A 44 -16.21 6.01 -8.81
N ILE A 45 -16.32 5.62 -7.55
CA ILE A 45 -15.92 6.42 -6.39
C ILE A 45 -14.39 6.47 -6.21
N VAL A 46 -13.66 5.51 -6.78
CA VAL A 46 -12.20 5.43 -6.69
C VAL A 46 -11.61 6.43 -7.68
N LYS A 47 -10.92 7.46 -7.16
CA LYS A 47 -10.38 8.55 -7.98
C LYS A 47 -9.17 8.14 -8.81
N TYR A 48 -8.33 7.24 -8.28
CA TYR A 48 -7.09 6.80 -8.91
C TYR A 48 -6.92 5.28 -8.78
N PRO A 49 -7.71 4.47 -9.53
CA PRO A 49 -7.75 3.02 -9.35
C PRO A 49 -6.42 2.32 -9.66
N GLU A 50 -5.67 2.80 -10.66
CA GLU A 50 -4.35 2.26 -11.00
C GLU A 50 -3.33 2.50 -9.87
N LEU A 51 -3.35 3.69 -9.26
CA LEU A 51 -2.45 4.02 -8.16
C LEU A 51 -2.74 3.15 -6.93
N GLU A 52 -4.02 2.97 -6.57
CA GLU A 52 -4.41 2.07 -5.48
C GLU A 52 -3.99 0.62 -5.76
N SER A 53 -4.15 0.14 -7.01
CA SER A 53 -3.69 -1.19 -7.43
C SER A 53 -2.18 -1.35 -7.22
N VAL A 54 -1.38 -0.36 -7.64
CA VAL A 54 0.07 -0.39 -7.46
C VAL A 54 0.46 -0.44 -5.98
N ILE A 55 -0.13 0.41 -5.15
CA ILE A 55 0.15 0.43 -3.70
C ILE A 55 -0.16 -0.93 -3.08
N VAL A 56 -1.31 -1.52 -3.43
CA VAL A 56 -1.70 -2.86 -2.95
C VAL A 56 -0.70 -3.94 -3.42
N LYS A 57 -0.19 -3.84 -4.65
CA LYS A 57 0.80 -4.78 -5.18
C LYS A 57 2.16 -4.63 -4.51
N LEU A 58 2.62 -3.40 -4.27
CA LEU A 58 3.85 -3.10 -3.54
C LEU A 58 3.81 -3.66 -2.11
N GLN A 59 2.74 -3.38 -1.38
CA GLN A 59 2.53 -3.90 -0.02
C GLN A 59 2.39 -5.44 0.05
N ARG A 60 2.05 -6.09 -1.07
CA ARG A 60 1.98 -7.57 -1.18
C ARG A 60 3.26 -8.18 -1.75
N HIS A 61 4.31 -7.39 -2.00
CA HIS A 61 5.54 -7.80 -2.69
C HIS A 61 5.28 -8.50 -4.04
N LYS A 62 4.26 -8.04 -4.78
CA LYS A 62 3.92 -8.55 -6.11
C LYS A 62 4.59 -7.72 -7.21
N THR A 63 4.86 -8.34 -8.34
CA THR A 63 5.39 -7.67 -9.53
C THR A 63 4.34 -6.76 -10.17
N LEU A 64 4.71 -5.50 -10.45
CA LEU A 64 3.89 -4.55 -11.20
C LEU A 64 3.83 -4.91 -12.68
N SER A 65 2.68 -4.71 -13.33
CA SER A 65 2.54 -4.83 -14.78
C SER A 65 3.26 -3.69 -15.51
N THR A 66 3.45 -3.82 -16.82
CA THR A 66 4.04 -2.76 -17.66
C THR A 66 3.21 -1.47 -17.65
N SER A 67 1.87 -1.58 -17.67
CA SER A 67 0.95 -0.44 -17.58
C SER A 67 1.04 0.28 -16.23
N GLU A 68 1.15 -0.47 -15.13
CA GLU A 68 1.28 0.07 -13.78
C GLU A 68 2.63 0.77 -13.58
N ARG A 69 3.71 0.21 -14.14
CA ARG A 69 5.01 0.88 -14.13
C ARG A 69 4.99 2.20 -14.89
N GLN A 70 4.30 2.27 -16.02
CA GLN A 70 4.14 3.52 -16.77
C GLN A 70 3.32 4.55 -15.98
N ALA A 71 2.23 4.14 -15.34
CA ALA A 71 1.43 5.01 -14.49
C ALA A 71 2.22 5.52 -13.26
N CYS A 72 3.17 4.72 -12.78
CA CYS A 72 4.04 5.06 -11.66
C CYS A 72 5.41 5.62 -12.05
N ALA A 73 5.69 5.84 -13.34
CA ALA A 73 6.94 6.45 -13.81
C ALA A 73 7.26 7.80 -13.13
N PRO A 74 6.27 8.68 -12.84
CA PRO A 74 6.53 9.91 -12.08
C PRO A 74 6.89 9.69 -10.60
N PHE A 75 6.61 8.50 -10.06
CA PHE A 75 6.90 8.09 -8.69
C PHE A 75 8.08 7.13 -8.60
N GLU A 76 8.77 6.84 -9.71
CA GLU A 76 10.07 6.19 -9.65
C GLU A 76 10.97 7.13 -8.84
N ALA A 77 11.24 6.74 -7.60
CA ALA A 77 12.32 7.33 -6.83
C ALA A 77 13.54 7.30 -7.75
N SER A 78 14.09 8.46 -8.09
CA SER A 78 15.38 8.54 -8.75
C SER A 78 16.29 7.60 -7.99
N VAL A 79 16.70 6.50 -8.64
CA VAL A 79 17.71 5.59 -8.10
C VAL A 79 19.04 6.35 -8.18
N THR A 80 19.15 7.35 -7.33
CA THR A 80 20.35 8.12 -7.02
C THR A 80 20.47 8.20 -5.51
N CYS A 81 20.27 7.08 -4.84
CA CYS A 81 21.23 6.71 -3.81
C CYS A 81 22.26 5.84 -4.51
N ARG A 82 23.14 6.48 -5.30
CA ARG A 82 24.45 5.89 -5.53
C ARG A 82 25.10 5.79 -4.15
N ASP A 83 25.58 4.60 -3.82
CA ASP A 83 26.50 4.37 -2.72
C ASP A 83 27.74 5.28 -2.91
N GLU A 84 27.70 6.48 -2.33
CA GLU A 84 28.88 7.32 -2.15
C GLU A 84 28.84 7.88 -0.74
N ASN A 85 29.16 7.03 0.23
CA ASN A 85 29.90 7.44 1.42
C ASN A 85 30.66 6.23 1.96
N THR A 86 31.93 6.13 1.58
CA THR A 86 32.95 5.32 2.24
C THR A 86 33.11 5.88 3.66
N THR A 87 32.23 5.48 4.58
CA THR A 87 32.40 5.68 6.01
C THR A 87 32.43 4.30 6.63
N GLU A 88 33.59 3.94 7.17
CA GLU A 88 33.82 2.69 7.90
C GLU A 88 32.63 2.37 8.81
N PRO A 89 32.06 1.15 8.72
CA PRO A 89 30.87 0.81 9.48
C PRO A 89 31.21 0.79 10.97
N SER A 90 30.46 1.58 11.75
CA SER A 90 30.47 1.54 13.21
C SER A 90 30.37 0.09 13.73
N PHE A 91 31.06 -0.19 14.84
CA PHE A 91 31.05 -1.50 15.53
C PHE A 91 29.64 -2.06 15.76
N VAL A 92 28.64 -1.18 15.94
CA VAL A 92 27.23 -1.56 16.10
C VAL A 92 26.60 -2.01 14.77
N ALA A 93 26.97 -1.40 13.64
CA ALA A 93 26.42 -1.72 12.32
C ALA A 93 26.87 -3.11 11.83
N SER A 94 28.09 -3.54 12.18
CA SER A 94 28.61 -4.86 11.81
C SER A 94 27.88 -6.02 12.52
N ALA A 95 27.22 -5.76 13.66
CA ALA A 95 26.45 -6.76 14.39
C ALA A 95 25.13 -7.14 13.69
N PHE A 96 24.62 -6.31 12.77
CA PHE A 96 23.33 -6.52 12.10
C PHE A 96 23.43 -6.98 10.63
N THR A 97 24.62 -7.10 10.04
CA THR A 97 24.80 -7.40 8.60
C THR A 97 24.73 -8.88 8.22
N LYS A 98 24.43 -9.80 9.16
CA LYS A 98 24.29 -11.24 8.86
C LYS A 98 22.86 -11.68 8.55
N ARG A 99 22.15 -10.99 7.65
CA ARG A 99 21.02 -11.59 6.92
C ARG A 99 21.03 -11.10 5.48
N LYS A 100 21.21 -12.03 4.55
CA LYS A 100 20.87 -11.79 3.14
C LYS A 100 19.40 -11.42 3.09
N ALA A 101 19.11 -10.13 2.99
CA ALA A 101 17.76 -9.67 2.73
C ALA A 101 17.33 -10.23 1.37
N PRO A 102 16.10 -10.77 1.24
CA PRO A 102 15.55 -11.09 -0.07
C PRO A 102 15.59 -9.84 -0.96
N LYS A 103 15.81 -10.01 -2.27
CA LYS A 103 15.90 -8.93 -3.27
C LYS A 103 14.84 -7.86 -2.96
N ARG A 104 15.29 -6.71 -2.44
CA ARG A 104 14.43 -5.55 -2.23
C ARG A 104 13.83 -5.19 -3.59
N SER A 105 12.52 -4.96 -3.65
CA SER A 105 11.90 -4.34 -4.81
C SER A 105 12.63 -3.02 -5.09
N GLN A 106 12.75 -2.64 -6.36
CA GLN A 106 13.33 -1.35 -6.77
C GLN A 106 12.58 -0.13 -6.23
N TYR A 107 11.44 -0.35 -5.57
CA TYR A 107 10.57 0.66 -4.98
C TYR A 107 10.81 0.80 -3.47
N VAL A 108 10.64 2.02 -2.99
CA VAL A 108 10.63 2.38 -1.56
C VAL A 108 9.54 1.58 -0.84
N ASP A 109 9.82 1.18 0.41
CA ASP A 109 8.85 0.48 1.25
C ASP A 109 7.64 1.39 1.53
N THR A 110 6.49 1.08 0.95
CA THR A 110 5.24 1.84 1.10
C THR A 110 4.42 1.42 2.33
N ALA A 111 4.99 0.68 3.28
CA ALA A 111 4.32 0.32 4.53
C ALA A 111 3.91 1.54 5.37
N TYR A 112 4.61 2.67 5.20
CA TYR A 112 4.29 3.94 5.86
C TYR A 112 3.07 4.66 5.28
N ILE A 113 2.53 4.22 4.14
CA ILE A 113 1.33 4.83 3.55
C ILE A 113 0.11 4.18 4.21
N PRO A 114 -0.52 4.82 5.23
CA PRO A 114 -1.75 4.29 5.78
C PRO A 114 -2.85 4.35 4.72
N PRO A 115 -3.84 3.45 4.76
CA PRO A 115 -5.12 3.69 4.09
C PRO A 115 -5.67 5.00 4.62
N THR A 116 -6.37 5.77 3.77
CA THR A 116 -6.90 7.08 4.12
C THR A 116 -7.56 7.02 5.49
N PRO A 117 -6.93 7.59 6.54
CA PRO A 117 -7.45 7.49 7.89
C PRO A 117 -8.82 8.17 7.93
N ASN A 118 -9.74 7.66 8.74
CA ASN A 118 -11.03 8.34 8.94
C ASN A 118 -10.87 9.77 9.51
N GLU A 119 -9.71 10.09 10.10
CA GLU A 119 -9.34 11.46 10.50
C GLU A 119 -9.23 12.42 9.31
N CYS A 120 -9.01 11.90 8.08
CA CYS A 120 -8.94 12.66 6.84
C CYS A 120 -10.29 12.79 6.11
N GLU A 121 -11.44 12.59 6.78
CA GLU A 121 -12.77 12.88 6.21
C GLU A 121 -12.97 14.38 5.79
N ARG A 122 -11.97 15.26 5.93
CA ARG A 122 -12.08 16.70 5.63
C ARG A 122 -11.23 17.19 4.44
N LEU A 123 -11.09 16.40 3.38
CA LEU A 123 -10.72 16.94 2.05
C LEU A 123 -11.64 16.46 0.92
N PHE A 124 -12.79 15.88 1.24
CA PHE A 124 -13.94 15.89 0.31
C PHE A 124 -14.70 17.21 0.49
N LEU A 125 -14.03 18.32 0.16
CA LEU A 125 -14.73 19.55 -0.21
C LEU A 125 -14.79 19.61 -1.73
N LEU A 126 -16.04 19.79 -2.19
CA LEU A 126 -16.58 19.93 -3.55
C LEU A 126 -17.03 18.63 -4.23
#